data_AF-A0A7S0GAQ5-F1
#
_entry.id   AF-A0A7S0GAQ5-F1
#
_cell.length_a   1.000
_cell.length_b   1.000
_cell.length_c   1.000
_cell.angle_alpha   90.00
_cell.angle_beta   90.00
_cell.angle_gamma   90.00
#
_symmetry.space_group_name_H-M   'P 1'
#
loop_
_entity.id
_entity.type
_entity.pdbx_description
1 polymer ?
#
loop_
_entity_poly.entity_id
_entity_poly.type
_entity_poly.pdbx_seq_one_letter_code
_entity_poly.pdbx_strand_id
1 'polypeptide(L)'
;YNTSGFVLPSPVVNYPGTEVPYTRAIEYKHYLHRPSPHSVVVKETTSDEGEPYYPIPNEKNKALYQTYKDLATELENNGKVMFVGRLANYKYFDMDKALENALQLFYQKNWYKFYMGEQLLKYKRHIDGKIQALQEANTH
;
A
#
# COMPACT_ATOMS: atom_id res chain seq x y z
N TYR A 1 -22.98 -14.64 20.22
CA TYR A 1 -22.54 -15.00 18.86
C TYR A 1 -22.11 -16.46 18.88
N ASN A 2 -23.04 -17.39 18.62
CA ASN A 2 -22.77 -18.83 18.69
C ASN A 2 -22.24 -19.30 17.33
N THR A 3 -20.98 -19.72 17.34
CA THR A 3 -20.06 -20.01 16.25
C THR A 3 -20.38 -21.33 15.56
N SER A 4 -21.18 -21.33 14.50
CA SER A 4 -21.29 -22.49 13.61
C SER A 4 -20.52 -22.21 12.31
N GLY A 5 -19.23 -22.58 12.29
CA GLY A 5 -18.46 -22.68 11.05
C GLY A 5 -17.23 -21.79 10.90
N PHE A 6 -16.79 -21.09 11.95
CA PHE A 6 -15.44 -20.49 11.98
C PHE A 6 -14.42 -21.51 12.51
N VAL A 7 -13.25 -21.52 11.89
CA VAL A 7 -12.14 -22.41 12.24
C VAL A 7 -11.22 -21.74 13.27
N LEU A 8 -11.05 -20.41 13.20
CA LEU A 8 -10.24 -19.61 14.10
C LEU A 8 -11.10 -18.76 15.04
N PRO A 9 -10.61 -18.43 16.25
CA PRO A 9 -11.33 -17.58 17.20
C PRO A 9 -11.42 -16.11 16.76
N SER A 10 -10.60 -15.69 15.79
CA SER A 10 -10.53 -14.32 15.26
C SER A 10 -10.11 -14.34 13.79
N PRO A 11 -10.34 -13.24 13.02
CA PRO A 11 -9.92 -13.14 11.61
C PRO A 11 -8.44 -13.45 11.39
N VAL A 12 -7.60 -13.02 12.33
CA VAL A 12 -6.15 -13.25 12.35
C VAL A 12 -5.76 -13.75 13.74
N VAL A 13 -4.94 -14.79 13.79
CA VAL A 13 -4.31 -15.31 15.01
C VAL A 13 -2.80 -15.33 14.80
N ASN A 14 -2.05 -14.67 15.68
CA ASN A 14 -0.59 -14.62 15.63
C ASN A 14 0.02 -15.72 16.51
N TYR A 15 1.10 -16.33 16.03
CA TYR A 15 1.86 -17.37 16.72
C TYR A 15 3.31 -16.89 16.88
N PRO A 16 3.64 -16.17 17.96
CA PRO A 16 4.96 -15.57 18.15
C PRO A 16 6.05 -16.58 18.58
N GLY A 17 5.65 -17.77 19.04
CA GLY A 17 6.58 -18.84 19.43
C GLY A 17 7.00 -19.72 18.26
N THR A 18 7.90 -20.67 18.53
CA THR A 18 8.45 -21.61 17.53
C THR A 18 7.69 -22.93 17.43
N GLU A 19 6.58 -23.08 18.16
CA GLU A 19 5.84 -24.34 18.27
C GLU A 19 5.10 -24.73 16.99
N VAL A 20 4.93 -23.78 16.09
CA VAL A 20 4.33 -23.98 14.77
C VAL A 20 5.20 -23.33 13.70
N PRO A 21 5.22 -23.85 12.46
CA PRO A 21 6.13 -23.38 11.40
C PRO A 21 5.65 -22.08 10.70
N TYR A 22 4.64 -21.39 11.23
CA TYR A 22 4.02 -20.20 10.61
C TYR A 22 3.83 -19.09 11.66
N THR A 23 3.89 -17.83 11.23
CA THR A 23 3.82 -16.67 12.12
C THR A 23 2.38 -16.24 12.42
N ARG A 24 1.45 -16.53 11.50
CA ARG A 24 0.01 -16.27 11.68
C ARG A 24 -0.87 -17.18 10.83
N ALA A 25 -2.11 -17.34 11.27
CA ALA A 25 -3.19 -17.92 10.50
C ALA A 25 -4.30 -16.88 10.29
N ILE A 26 -4.84 -16.83 9.08
CA ILE A 26 -5.88 -15.89 8.66
C ILE A 26 -7.08 -16.69 8.16
N GLU A 27 -8.26 -16.42 8.70
CA GLU A 27 -9.51 -16.99 8.22
C GLU A 27 -10.34 -15.93 7.52
N TYR A 28 -10.42 -16.00 6.18
CA TYR A 28 -11.07 -14.97 5.38
C TYR A 28 -12.58 -14.85 5.63
N LYS A 29 -13.22 -15.93 6.11
CA LYS A 29 -14.66 -15.95 6.40
C LYS A 29 -15.06 -14.83 7.37
N HIS A 30 -14.20 -14.42 8.29
CA HIS A 30 -14.51 -13.30 9.21
C HIS A 30 -14.68 -11.95 8.50
N TYR A 31 -14.06 -11.77 7.33
CA TYR A 31 -14.19 -10.56 6.51
C TYR A 31 -15.32 -10.65 5.49
N LEU A 32 -15.78 -11.87 5.20
CA LEU A 32 -16.87 -12.10 4.27
C LEU A 32 -18.19 -11.94 5.02
N HIS A 33 -18.92 -10.85 4.75
CA HIS A 33 -20.26 -10.62 5.31
C HIS A 33 -21.36 -11.52 4.70
N ARG A 34 -20.99 -12.74 4.27
CA ARG A 34 -21.90 -13.72 3.65
C ARG A 34 -21.72 -15.08 4.31
N PRO A 35 -22.81 -15.78 4.65
CA PRO A 35 -22.72 -17.13 5.19
C PRO A 35 -22.14 -18.09 4.13
N SER A 36 -21.24 -18.96 4.57
CA SER A 36 -20.66 -20.01 3.73
C SER A 36 -20.46 -21.28 4.56
N PRO A 37 -20.83 -22.46 4.04
CA PRO A 37 -20.55 -23.74 4.70
C PRO A 37 -19.05 -24.05 4.74
N HIS A 38 -18.24 -23.42 3.89
CA HIS A 38 -16.79 -23.65 3.79
C HIS A 38 -15.99 -22.46 4.29
N SER A 39 -14.79 -22.72 4.79
CA SER A 39 -13.83 -21.69 5.21
C SER A 39 -12.49 -21.85 4.51
N VAL A 40 -11.82 -20.74 4.28
CA VAL A 40 -10.44 -20.70 3.77
C VAL A 40 -9.56 -20.14 4.86
N VAL A 41 -8.62 -20.97 5.33
CA VAL A 41 -7.60 -20.59 6.30
C VAL A 41 -6.25 -20.60 5.62
N VAL A 42 -5.56 -19.46 5.65
CA VAL A 42 -4.19 -19.30 5.13
C VAL A 42 -3.23 -19.21 6.29
N LYS A 43 -2.11 -19.93 6.21
CA LYS A 43 -1.01 -19.87 7.18
C LYS A 43 0.18 -19.21 6.52
N GLU A 44 0.68 -18.14 7.13
CA GLU A 44 1.80 -17.38 6.57
C GLU A 44 3.12 -17.83 7.19
N THR A 45 4.09 -18.15 6.33
CA THR A 45 5.46 -18.50 6.70
C THR A 45 6.42 -17.43 6.20
N THR A 46 7.49 -17.18 6.95
CA THR A 46 8.57 -16.29 6.52
C THR A 46 9.60 -17.07 5.70
N SER A 47 10.03 -16.52 4.56
CA SER A 47 11.14 -17.03 3.77
C SER A 47 12.06 -15.87 3.38
N ASP A 48 13.36 -16.18 3.30
CA ASP A 48 14.40 -15.33 2.75
C ASP A 48 14.54 -15.47 1.22
N GLU A 49 13.82 -16.41 0.62
CA GLU A 49 13.75 -16.66 -0.81
C GLU A 49 12.34 -16.32 -1.35
N GLY A 50 12.26 -15.89 -2.61
CA GLY A 50 10.99 -15.59 -3.28
C GLY A 50 10.71 -14.10 -3.49
N GLU A 51 9.42 -13.73 -3.55
CA GLU A 51 8.99 -12.36 -3.90
C GLU A 51 9.35 -11.36 -2.80
N PRO A 52 9.90 -10.17 -3.15
CA PRO A 52 10.27 -9.16 -2.17
C PRO A 52 9.03 -8.47 -1.60
N TYR A 53 8.54 -8.96 -0.45
CA TYR A 53 7.38 -8.35 0.21
C TYR A 53 7.75 -7.16 1.10
N TYR A 54 8.91 -7.17 1.77
CA TYR A 54 9.25 -6.17 2.77
C TYR A 54 10.70 -5.70 2.65
N PRO A 55 10.97 -4.37 2.72
CA PRO A 55 12.33 -3.87 2.80
C PRO A 55 12.97 -4.28 4.13
N ILE A 56 14.22 -4.70 4.09
CA ILE A 56 15.00 -5.01 5.29
C ILE A 56 15.82 -3.75 5.64
N PRO A 57 15.49 -3.04 6.73
CA PRO A 57 16.21 -1.83 7.12
C PRO A 57 17.56 -2.21 7.73
N ASN A 58 18.63 -2.04 6.96
CA ASN A 58 20.00 -2.11 7.43
C ASN A 58 20.89 -1.15 6.63
N GLU A 59 22.07 -0.83 7.17
CA GLU A 59 22.96 0.17 6.56
C GLU A 59 23.44 -0.25 5.16
N LYS A 60 23.69 -1.53 4.93
CA LYS A 60 24.07 -2.06 3.61
C LYS A 60 22.97 -1.80 2.57
N ASN A 61 21.72 -2.10 2.90
CA ASN A 61 20.56 -1.92 2.03
C ASN A 61 20.23 -0.46 1.82
N LYS A 62 20.44 0.38 2.85
CA LYS A 62 20.26 1.83 2.77
C LYS A 62 21.29 2.47 1.83
N ALA A 63 22.56 2.07 1.92
CA ALA A 63 23.61 2.53 1.02
C ALA A 63 23.30 2.11 -0.43
N LEU A 64 22.92 0.85 -0.65
CA LEU A 64 22.54 0.34 -1.96
C LEU A 64 21.32 1.08 -2.53
N TYR A 65 20.29 1.31 -1.71
CA TYR A 65 19.12 2.08 -2.10
C TYR A 65 19.48 3.50 -2.53
N GLN A 66 20.41 4.16 -1.82
CA GLN A 66 20.83 5.51 -2.17
C GLN A 66 21.47 5.54 -3.56
N THR A 67 22.32 4.57 -3.90
CA THR A 67 22.88 4.45 -5.26
C THR A 67 21.80 4.31 -6.33
N TYR A 68 20.80 3.44 -6.12
CA TYR A 68 19.69 3.30 -7.06
C TYR A 68 18.80 4.53 -7.14
N LYS A 69 18.63 5.25 -6.03
CA LYS A 69 17.85 6.49 -5.98
C LYS A 69 18.49 7.59 -6.82
N ASP A 70 19.81 7.71 -6.79
CA ASP A 70 20.53 8.69 -7.60
C ASP A 70 20.37 8.37 -9.10
N LEU A 71 20.48 7.09 -9.47
CA LEU A 71 20.26 6.61 -10.83
C LEU A 71 18.81 6.81 -11.30
N ALA A 72 17.84 6.53 -10.43
CA ALA A 72 16.42 6.77 -10.69
C ALA A 72 16.13 8.25 -10.94
N THR A 73 16.77 9.13 -10.15
CA THR A 73 16.63 10.59 -10.30
C THR A 73 17.14 11.06 -11.67
N GLU A 74 18.28 10.54 -12.13
CA GLU A 74 18.82 10.83 -13.46
C GLU A 74 17.85 10.39 -14.58
N LEU A 75 17.31 9.16 -14.47
CA LEU A 75 16.35 8.63 -15.44
C LEU A 75 15.03 9.41 -15.47
N GLU A 76 14.55 9.84 -14.30
CA GLU A 76 13.35 10.67 -14.18
C GLU A 76 13.55 12.07 -14.77
N ASN A 77 14.74 12.66 -14.60
CA ASN A 77 15.08 13.96 -15.19
C ASN A 77 15.14 13.91 -16.72
N ASN A 78 15.54 12.75 -17.26
CA ASN A 78 15.53 12.49 -18.70
C ASN A 78 14.11 12.17 -19.25
N GLY A 79 13.09 12.15 -18.40
CA GLY A 79 11.68 12.04 -18.77
C GLY A 79 11.23 10.68 -19.32
N LYS A 80 12.08 9.64 -19.25
CA LYS A 80 11.81 8.34 -19.87
C LYS A 80 11.10 7.35 -18.94
N VAL A 81 11.30 7.48 -17.63
CA VAL A 81 10.85 6.50 -16.63
C VAL A 81 10.40 7.24 -15.37
N MET A 82 9.50 6.62 -14.61
CA MET A 82 9.09 7.04 -13.27
C MET A 82 9.10 5.87 -12.29
N PHE A 83 9.49 6.15 -11.05
CA PHE A 83 9.58 5.15 -10.00
C PHE A 83 8.57 5.44 -8.89
N VAL A 84 7.53 4.61 -8.80
CA VAL A 84 6.40 4.79 -7.86
C VAL A 84 6.06 3.50 -7.12
N GLY A 85 5.63 3.64 -5.87
CA GLY A 85 5.15 2.54 -5.05
C GLY A 85 6.21 1.84 -4.21
N ARG A 86 5.78 0.80 -3.49
CA ARG A 86 6.53 0.14 -2.40
C ARG A 86 7.94 -0.30 -2.82
N LEU A 87 8.03 -1.02 -3.94
CA LEU A 87 9.27 -1.59 -4.45
C LEU A 87 10.17 -0.52 -5.06
N ALA A 88 9.60 0.38 -5.87
CA ALA A 88 10.35 1.41 -6.56
C ALA A 88 10.96 2.43 -5.60
N ASN A 89 10.32 2.68 -4.45
CA ASN A 89 10.80 3.64 -3.46
C ASN A 89 11.43 2.98 -2.23
N TYR A 90 11.56 1.65 -2.20
CA TYR A 90 12.10 0.87 -1.07
C TYR A 90 11.51 1.29 0.29
N LYS A 91 10.19 1.49 0.33
CA LYS A 91 9.46 1.97 1.50
C LYS A 91 8.43 0.95 1.93
N TYR A 92 8.14 0.90 3.22
CA TYR A 92 6.98 0.19 3.73
C TYR A 92 5.74 1.09 3.53
N PHE A 93 4.88 0.74 2.57
CA PHE A 93 3.62 1.43 2.34
C PHE A 93 2.43 0.52 2.66
N ASP A 94 1.49 1.08 3.42
CA ASP A 94 0.11 0.62 3.45
C ASP A 94 -0.60 1.08 2.16
N MET A 95 -1.77 0.52 1.85
CA MET A 95 -2.45 0.75 0.56
C MET A 95 -2.80 2.22 0.30
N ASP A 96 -3.26 2.93 1.34
CA ASP A 96 -3.57 4.36 1.31
C ASP A 96 -2.33 5.20 0.98
N LYS A 97 -1.19 4.91 1.61
CA LYS A 97 0.09 5.59 1.36
C LYS A 97 0.62 5.31 -0.05
N ALA A 98 0.42 4.11 -0.57
CA ALA A 98 0.78 3.78 -1.94
C ALA A 98 -0.07 4.57 -2.95
N LEU A 99 -1.38 4.72 -2.69
CA LEU A 99 -2.28 5.55 -3.51
C LEU A 99 -1.89 7.03 -3.43
N GLU A 100 -1.63 7.53 -2.23
CA GLU A 100 -1.17 8.90 -2.01
C GLU A 100 0.13 9.18 -2.77
N ASN A 101 1.11 8.28 -2.68
CA ASN A 101 2.39 8.39 -3.41
C ASN A 101 2.18 8.49 -4.92
N ALA A 102 1.28 7.68 -5.49
CA ALA A 102 0.97 7.72 -6.91
C ALA A 102 0.30 9.05 -7.32
N LEU A 103 -0.66 9.53 -6.53
CA LEU A 103 -1.35 10.79 -6.79
C LEU A 103 -0.41 11.99 -6.67
N GLN A 104 0.44 12.02 -5.64
CA GLN A 104 1.44 13.07 -5.47
C GLN A 104 2.38 13.15 -6.68
N LEU A 105 2.89 12.01 -7.16
CA LEU A 105 3.76 11.96 -8.34
C LEU A 105 3.04 12.49 -9.59
N PHE A 106 1.78 12.07 -9.80
CA PHE A 106 0.95 12.51 -10.92
C PHE A 106 0.76 14.03 -10.96
N TYR A 107 0.49 14.64 -9.79
CA TYR A 107 0.33 16.10 -9.70
C TYR A 107 1.66 16.86 -9.78
N GLN A 108 2.70 16.40 -9.09
CA GLN A 108 4.01 17.07 -9.05
C GLN A 108 4.62 17.23 -10.44
N LYS A 109 4.48 16.21 -11.29
CA LYS A 109 5.10 16.19 -12.62
C LYS A 109 4.22 16.84 -13.68
N ASN A 110 3.09 17.43 -13.27
CA ASN A 110 2.16 18.15 -14.13
C ASN A 110 1.64 17.35 -15.34
N TRP A 111 1.67 16.02 -15.29
CA TRP A 111 1.30 15.16 -16.43
C TRP A 111 -0.16 15.29 -16.85
N TYR A 112 -1.05 15.62 -15.90
CA TYR A 112 -2.42 15.99 -16.23
C TYR A 112 -2.51 17.15 -17.24
N LYS A 113 -1.55 18.07 -17.25
CA LYS A 113 -1.53 19.17 -18.23
C LYS A 113 -1.25 18.68 -19.64
N PHE A 114 -0.43 17.64 -19.79
CA PHE A 114 -0.07 17.07 -21.09
C PHE A 114 -1.18 16.19 -21.66
N TYR A 115 -1.81 15.34 -20.83
CA TYR A 115 -2.81 14.37 -21.30
C TYR A 115 -4.27 14.85 -21.25
N MET A 116 -4.61 15.82 -20.38
CA MET A 116 -6.02 16.08 -20.03
C MET A 116 -6.47 17.55 -20.19
N GLY A 117 -5.57 18.47 -20.55
CA GLY A 117 -5.90 19.86 -20.89
C GLY A 117 -6.69 20.65 -19.82
N GLU A 118 -7.40 21.69 -20.24
CA GLU A 118 -8.18 22.64 -19.41
C GLU A 118 -9.28 22.00 -18.53
N GLN A 119 -9.78 20.82 -18.88
CA GLN A 119 -10.93 20.18 -18.22
C GLN A 119 -10.62 19.79 -16.78
N LEU A 120 -9.42 19.27 -16.50
CA LEU A 120 -9.05 18.84 -15.16
C LEU A 120 -8.73 20.00 -14.21
N LEU A 121 -8.33 21.17 -14.71
CA LEU A 121 -8.19 22.38 -13.88
C LEU A 121 -9.53 22.82 -13.29
N LYS A 122 -10.63 22.66 -14.05
CA LYS A 122 -12.00 22.89 -13.54
C LYS A 122 -12.37 21.88 -12.46
N TYR A 123 -12.11 20.59 -12.69
CA TYR A 123 -12.38 19.54 -11.71
C TYR A 123 -11.52 19.66 -10.45
N LYS A 124 -10.24 20.00 -10.57
CA LYS A 124 -9.33 20.21 -9.43
C LYS A 124 -9.82 21.36 -8.55
N ARG A 125 -10.16 22.52 -9.13
CA ARG A 125 -10.76 23.64 -8.39
C ARG A 125 -12.04 23.23 -7.66
N HIS A 126 -12.87 22.39 -8.30
CA HIS A 126 -14.10 21.87 -7.70
C HIS A 126 -13.85 20.91 -6.53
N ILE A 127 -12.86 20.03 -6.65
CA ILE A 127 -12.48 19.08 -5.59
C ILE A 127 -11.79 19.82 -4.43
N ASP A 128 -10.84 20.71 -4.72
CA ASP A 128 -10.13 21.49 -3.71
C ASP A 128 -11.12 22.36 -2.90
N GLY A 129 -12.11 22.98 -3.57
CA GLY A 129 -13.19 23.72 -2.90
C GLY A 129 -14.08 22.85 -2.02
N LYS A 130 -14.38 21.60 -2.42
CA LYS A 130 -15.13 20.65 -1.59
C LYS A 130 -14.33 20.18 -0.39
N ILE A 131 -13.04 19.94 -0.54
CA ILE A 131 -12.14 19.54 0.56
C ILE A 131 -12.06 20.67 1.59
N GLN A 132 -11.91 21.91 1.13
CA GLN A 132 -11.85 23.07 2.01
C GLN A 132 -13.17 23.26 2.79
N ALA A 133 -14.32 23.16 2.12
CA ALA A 133 -15.63 23.22 2.79
C ALA A 133 -15.82 22.11 3.84
N LEU A 134 -15.31 20.89 3.57
CA LEU A 134 -15.35 19.78 4.52
C LEU A 134 -14.40 19.97 5.71
N GLN A 135 -13.27 20.64 5.50
CA GLN A 135 -12.34 20.99 6.57
C GLN A 135 -12.94 22.07 7.48
N GLU A 136 -13.53 23.12 6.90
CA GLU A 136 -14.20 24.21 7.62
C GLU A 136 -15.39 23.70 8.44
N ALA A 137 -16.19 22.78 7.89
CA ALA A 137 -17.34 22.18 8.57
C ALA A 137 -16.97 21.26 9.76
N ASN A 138 -15.73 20.77 9.83
CA ASN A 138 -15.23 19.91 10.91
C ASN A 138 -14.47 20.68 12.02
N THR A 139 -14.32 22.00 11.88
CA THR A 139 -13.71 22.90 12.88
C THR A 139 -14.73 23.62 13.78
N HIS A 140 -16.02 23.31 13.64
CA HIS A 140 -17.12 23.81 14.46
C HIS A 140 -17.87 22.64 15.10
#